data_AF-A0A8J7RKR0-F1
#
_entry.id   AF-A0A8J7RKR0-F1
#
_cell.length_a   1.000
_cell.length_b   1.000
_cell.length_c   1.000
_cell.angle_alpha   90.00
_cell.angle_beta   90.00
_cell.angle_gamma   90.00
#
_symmetry.space_group_name_H-M   'P 1'
#
loop_
_entity.id
_entity.type
_entity.pdbx_description
1 polymer ?
#
loop_
_entity_poly.entity_id
_entity_poly.type
_entity_poly.pdbx_seq_one_letter_code
_entity_poly.pdbx_strand_id
1 'polypeptide(L)' 'MDPAPHPRTTRMLIGDVEIVDSVEDNRVQVFFPGKPAEEVRKRLKSSGFRWSPRNGCWQSYRGAGYLAAAQKIVS' A
#
# COMPACT_ATOMS: atom_id res chain seq x y z
N MET A 1 -29.81 14.50 -8.11
CA MET A 1 -29.04 13.32 -8.54
C MET A 1 -27.74 13.39 -7.77
N ASP A 2 -27.64 12.68 -6.65
CA ASP A 2 -26.37 12.62 -5.92
C ASP A 2 -25.32 12.01 -6.85
N PRO A 3 -24.13 12.62 -7.00
CA PRO A 3 -23.08 11.99 -7.79
C PRO A 3 -22.79 10.63 -7.18
N ALA A 4 -22.68 9.61 -8.03
CA ALA A 4 -22.25 8.28 -7.60
C ALA A 4 -21.01 8.41 -6.69
N PRO A 5 -20.91 7.62 -5.61
CA PRO A 5 -19.80 7.73 -4.69
C PRO A 5 -18.49 7.55 -5.48
N HIS A 6 -17.73 8.63 -5.57
CA HIS A 6 -16.40 8.56 -6.18
C HIS A 6 -15.55 7.61 -5.34
N PRO A 7 -14.72 6.76 -5.96
CA PRO A 7 -13.76 5.98 -5.21
C PRO A 7 -12.92 6.97 -4.39
N ARG A 8 -12.88 6.77 -3.08
CA ARG A 8 -12.11 7.60 -2.15
C ARG A 8 -10.87 6.87 -1.70
N THR A 9 -9.80 7.63 -1.47
CA THR A 9 -8.61 7.09 -0.82
C THR A 9 -9.00 6.50 0.53
N THR A 10 -8.59 5.25 0.77
CA THR A 10 -8.82 4.57 2.05
C THR A 10 -7.50 4.29 2.75
N ARG A 11 -7.53 4.26 4.08
CA ARG A 11 -6.37 3.98 4.93
C ARG A 11 -6.74 2.88 5.92
N MET A 12 -5.81 1.94 6.12
CA MET A 12 -5.97 0.81 7.04
C MET A 12 -4.68 0.64 7.84
N LEU A 13 -4.80 0.43 9.14
CA LEU A 13 -3.68 0.12 10.03
C LEU A 13 -3.63 -1.38 10.32
N ILE A 14 -2.45 -1.97 10.21
CA ILE A 14 -2.15 -3.35 10.62
C ILE A 14 -0.93 -3.28 11.54
N GLY A 15 -1.16 -3.36 12.86
CA GLY A 15 -0.16 -2.98 13.84
C GLY A 15 0.26 -1.52 13.64
N ASP A 16 1.56 -1.28 13.51
CA ASP A 16 2.14 0.05 13.23
C ASP A 16 2.28 0.36 11.73
N VAL A 17 1.82 -0.54 10.84
CA VAL A 17 1.94 -0.39 9.39
C VAL A 17 0.67 0.22 8.82
N GLU A 18 0.80 1.31 8.06
CA GLU A 18 -0.33 1.94 7.36
C GLU A 18 -0.35 1.51 5.89
N ILE A 19 -1.49 1.00 5.43
CA ILE A 19 -1.77 0.73 4.02
C ILE A 19 -2.75 1.79 3.51
N VAL A 20 -2.38 2.47 2.43
CA VAL A 20 -3.21 3.50 1.77
C VAL A 20 -3.56 3.05 0.35
N ASP A 21 -4.85 2.90 0.06
CA ASP A 21 -5.35 2.77 -1.32
C ASP A 21 -5.60 4.16 -1.89
N SER A 22 -4.56 4.80 -2.43
CA SER A 22 -4.59 6.18 -2.95
C SER A 22 -5.21 6.23 -4.34
N VAL A 23 -6.46 6.70 -4.40
CA VAL A 23 -7.18 6.86 -5.66
C VAL A 23 -6.53 7.93 -6.53
N GLU A 24 -6.12 9.04 -5.92
CA GLU A 24 -5.54 10.21 -6.60
C GLU A 24 -4.20 9.88 -7.27
N ASP A 25 -3.33 9.14 -6.57
CA ASP A 25 -2.03 8.74 -7.12
C ASP A 25 -2.13 7.47 -7.99
N ASN A 26 -3.29 6.81 -8.00
CA ASN A 26 -3.47 5.47 -8.53
C ASN A 26 -2.43 4.50 -7.95
N ARG A 27 -2.23 4.51 -6.61
CA ARG A 27 -1.26 3.65 -5.91
C ARG A 27 -1.87 2.91 -4.71
N VAL A 28 -1.36 1.72 -4.43
CA VAL A 28 -1.42 1.10 -3.10
C VAL A 28 -0.08 1.39 -2.43
N GLN A 29 -0.09 2.03 -1.28
CA GLN A 29 1.09 2.47 -0.53
C GLN A 29 1.14 1.77 0.83
N VAL A 30 2.33 1.41 1.28
CA VAL A 30 2.57 0.71 2.55
C VAL A 30 3.67 1.47 3.30
N PHE A 31 3.28 2.10 4.40
CA PHE A 31 4.13 2.91 5.26
C PHE A 31 4.52 2.11 6.50
N PHE A 32 5.82 2.04 6.76
CA PHE A 32 6.37 1.39 7.95
C PHE A 32 6.96 2.47 8.88
N PRO A 33 6.89 2.29 10.22
CA PRO A 33 7.44 3.26 11.18
C PRO A 33 8.98 3.32 11.15
N GLY A 34 9.62 2.33 10.53
CA GLY A 34 11.05 2.25 10.31
C GLY A 34 11.39 1.28 9.18
N LYS A 35 12.66 0.94 9.03
CA LYS A 35 13.10 -0.01 8.01
C LYS A 35 12.52 -1.40 8.29
N PRO A 36 11.64 -1.95 7.44
CA PRO A 36 11.09 -3.28 7.66
C PRO A 36 12.17 -4.36 7.52
N ALA A 37 11.90 -5.52 8.14
CA ALA A 37 12.76 -6.69 8.05
C ALA A 37 13.05 -7.07 6.59
N GLU A 38 14.21 -7.68 6.35
CA GLU A 38 14.62 -8.06 5.00
C GLU A 38 13.61 -8.97 4.29
N GLU A 39 13.05 -9.94 5.01
CA GLU A 39 12.05 -10.85 4.47
C GLU A 39 10.77 -10.14 4.02
N VAL A 40 10.32 -9.13 4.77
CA VAL A 40 9.18 -8.29 4.37
C VAL A 40 9.51 -7.51 3.10
N ARG A 41 10.72 -6.92 3.01
CA ARG A 41 11.17 -6.20 1.81
C ARG A 41 11.26 -7.12 0.59
N LYS A 42 11.74 -8.36 0.75
CA LYS A 42 11.78 -9.38 -0.31
C LYS A 42 10.37 -9.72 -0.79
N ARG A 43 9.43 -9.98 0.13
CA ARG A 43 8.02 -10.27 -0.18
C ARG A 43 7.33 -9.11 -0.90
N LEU A 44 7.57 -7.88 -0.48
CA LEU A 44 7.05 -6.68 -1.15
C LEU A 44 7.57 -6.61 -2.60
N LYS A 45 8.88 -6.75 -2.78
CA LYS A 45 9.52 -6.69 -4.11
C LYS A 45 9.03 -7.80 -5.04
N SER A 46 8.91 -9.04 -4.56
CA SER A 46 8.39 -10.17 -5.35
C SER A 46 6.91 -10.02 -5.68
N SER A 47 6.15 -9.31 -4.84
CA SER A 47 4.73 -9.01 -5.04
C SER A 47 4.49 -7.72 -5.85
N GLY A 48 5.53 -7.14 -6.45
CA GLY A 48 5.43 -6.00 -7.36
C GLY A 48 5.52 -4.61 -6.70
N PHE A 49 5.67 -4.53 -5.38
CA PHE A 49 5.87 -3.25 -4.70
C PHE A 49 7.31 -2.73 -4.87
N ARG A 50 7.43 -1.41 -5.04
CA ARG A 50 8.70 -0.71 -5.19
C ARG A 50 8.87 0.33 -4.09
N TRP A 51 10.07 0.43 -3.55
CA TRP A 51 10.41 1.49 -2.62
C TRP A 51 10.38 2.86 -3.31
N SER A 52 9.69 3.82 -2.70
CA SER A 52 9.62 5.21 -3.12
C SER A 52 10.31 6.08 -2.09
N PRO A 53 11.56 6.52 -2.31
CA PRO A 53 12.25 7.40 -1.37
C PRO A 53 11.54 8.75 -1.23
N ARG A 54 10.89 9.23 -2.29
CA ARG A 54 10.12 10.49 -2.28
C ARG A 54 8.92 10.43 -1.35
N ASN A 55 8.22 9.29 -1.31
CA ASN A 55 7.01 9.13 -0.50
C ASN A 55 7.29 8.40 0.82
N GLY A 56 8.51 7.92 1.06
CA GLY A 56 8.86 7.19 2.28
C GLY A 56 8.14 5.85 2.45
N CYS A 57 7.67 5.23 1.36
CA CYS A 57 6.82 4.04 1.42
C CYS A 57 7.15 3.02 0.33
N TRP A 58 6.66 1.79 0.52
CA TRP A 58 6.57 0.81 -0.55
C TRP A 58 5.27 1.01 -1.31
N GLN A 59 5.31 1.12 -2.62
CA GLN A 59 4.10 1.35 -3.42
C GLN A 59 4.03 0.49 -4.67
N SER A 60 2.80 0.21 -5.11
CA SER A 60 2.46 -0.42 -6.38
C SER A 60 1.35 0.39 -7.07
N TYR A 61 1.17 0.20 -8.38
CA TYR A 61 -0.05 0.67 -9.06
C TYR A 61 -1.28 -0.01 -8.44
N ARG A 62 -2.42 0.69 -8.41
CA ARG A 62 -3.67 0.04 -8.04
C ARG A 62 -4.02 -1.00 -9.09
N GLY A 63 -4.55 -2.11 -8.60
CA GLY A 63 -5.03 -3.20 -9.41
C GLY A 63 -5.70 -4.23 -8.52
N ALA A 64 -6.48 -5.12 -9.12
CA ALA A 64 -7.12 -6.20 -8.40
C ALA A 64 -6.04 -7.00 -7.62
N GLY A 65 -6.24 -7.16 -6.31
CA GLY A 65 -5.39 -7.97 -5.45
C GLY A 65 -4.19 -7.28 -4.81
N TYR A 66 -3.76 -6.08 -5.23
CA TYR A 66 -2.61 -5.40 -4.59
C TYR A 66 -2.90 -4.97 -3.15
N LEU A 67 -4.12 -4.53 -2.86
CA LEU A 67 -4.53 -4.21 -1.50
C LEU A 67 -4.49 -5.46 -0.60
N ALA A 68 -5.03 -6.58 -1.08
CA ALA A 68 -5.00 -7.85 -0.35
C ALA A 68 -3.57 -8.40 -0.21
N ALA A 69 -2.73 -8.25 -1.23
CA ALA A 69 -1.32 -8.62 -1.17
C ALA A 69 -0.57 -7.80 -0.11
N ALA A 70 -0.78 -6.48 -0.06
CA ALA A 70 -0.20 -5.63 0.97
C ALA A 70 -0.61 -6.11 2.38
N GLN A 71 -1.90 -6.34 2.60
CA GLN A 71 -2.41 -6.82 3.89
C GLN A 71 -1.75 -8.15 4.30
N LYS A 72 -1.70 -9.14 3.39
CA LYS A 72 -1.08 -10.45 3.64
C LYS A 72 0.43 -10.38 3.91
N ILE A 73 1.11 -9.36 3.39
CA ILE A 73 2.55 -9.21 3.59
C ILE A 73 2.86 -8.64 4.97
N VAL A 74 1.98 -7.77 5.49
CA VAL A 74 2.22 -7.03 6.74
C VAL A 74 1.49 -7.62 7.95
N SER A 75 0.50 -8.49 7.73
CA SER A 75 -0.07 -9.38 8.76
C SER A 75 0.94 -10.44 9.18
#